data_AF-A0A5F8G4H8-F1
#
_entry.id   AF-A0A5F8G4H8-F1
#
_cell.length_a   1.000
_cell.length_b   1.000
_cell.length_c   1.000
_cell.angle_alpha   90.00
_cell.angle_beta   90.00
_cell.angle_gamma   90.00
#
_symmetry.space_group_name_H-M   'P 1'
#
loop_
_entity.id
_entity.type
_entity.pdbx_description
1 polymer ?
#
loop_
_entity_poly.entity_id
_entity_poly.type
_entity_poly.pdbx_seq_one_letter_code
_entity_poly.pdbx_strand_id
1 'polypeptide(L)' 'MICLLGPSYREMHLAEQVANNLKELAQQVTPGDIVSMYGIRKAMGISIPSPVIDNSFIDLTEDLEEPKKISTTEFFPY' A
#
# COMPACT_ATOMS: atom_id res chain seq x y z
N MET A 1 4.23 -14.21 -32.71
CA MET A 1 2.97 -13.83 -33.38
C MET A 1 2.50 -12.56 -32.70
N ILE A 2 2.52 -11.41 -33.39
CA ILE A 2 1.99 -10.16 -32.84
C ILE A 2 0.69 -9.85 -33.58
N CYS A 3 -0.42 -9.64 -32.86
CA CYS A 3 -1.69 -9.29 -33.49
C CYS A 3 -1.59 -7.83 -33.97
N LEU A 4 -1.52 -7.63 -35.29
CA LEU A 4 -1.48 -6.29 -35.92
C LEU A 4 -2.86 -5.59 -35.92
N LEU A 5 -3.93 -6.35 -35.70
CA LEU A 5 -5.29 -5.86 -35.54
C LEU A 5 -5.66 -5.91 -34.05
N GLY A 6 -6.31 -4.86 -33.57
CA GLY A 6 -6.82 -4.79 -32.20
C GLY A 6 -7.86 -5.88 -31.89
N PRO A 7 -8.25 -6.03 -30.62
CA PRO A 7 -9.24 -7.03 -30.22
C PRO A 7 -10.57 -6.79 -30.93
N SER A 8 -11.28 -7.87 -31.23
CA SER A 8 -12.63 -7.78 -31.77
C SER A 8 -13.61 -7.21 -30.74
N TYR A 9 -14.74 -6.69 -31.21
CA TYR A 9 -15.82 -6.20 -30.34
C TYR A 9 -16.26 -7.26 -29.32
N ARG A 10 -16.33 -8.53 -29.73
CA ARG A 10 -16.71 -9.64 -28.85
C ARG A 10 -15.68 -9.87 -27.74
N GLU A 11 -14.38 -9.86 -28.09
CA GLU A 11 -13.31 -10.02 -27.11
C GLU A 11 -13.26 -8.86 -26.12
N MET A 12 -13.46 -7.62 -26.61
CA MET A 12 -13.55 -6.44 -25.76
C MET A 12 -14.74 -6.53 -24.79
N HIS A 13 -15.93 -6.88 -25.29
CA HIS A 13 -17.12 -6.99 -24.45
C HIS A 13 -16.98 -8.08 -23.38
N LEU A 14 -16.39 -9.22 -23.75
CA LEU A 14 -16.10 -10.28 -22.78
C LEU A 14 -15.11 -9.81 -21.71
N ALA A 15 -14.05 -9.12 -22.11
CA ALA A 15 -13.05 -8.58 -21.18
C ALA A 15 -13.68 -7.58 -20.20
N GLU A 16 -14.56 -6.72 -20.68
CA GLU A 16 -15.31 -5.78 -19.85
C GLU A 16 -16.22 -6.51 -18.85
N GLN A 17 -16.96 -7.52 -19.30
CA GLN A 17 -17.81 -8.31 -18.41
C GLN A 17 -17.00 -9.03 -17.33
N VAL A 18 -15.87 -9.64 -17.70
CA VAL A 18 -14.96 -10.28 -16.74
C VAL A 18 -14.40 -9.25 -15.75
N ALA A 19 -13.97 -8.08 -16.22
CA ALA A 19 -13.46 -7.02 -15.36
C ALA A 19 -14.50 -6.53 -14.36
N ASN A 20 -15.75 -6.35 -14.80
CA ASN A 20 -16.85 -5.94 -13.92
C ASN A 20 -17.16 -6.99 -12.85
N ASN A 21 -17.23 -8.28 -13.23
CA ASN A 21 -17.43 -9.36 -12.27
C ASN A 21 -16.32 -9.40 -11.21
N LEU A 22 -15.06 -9.26 -11.63
CA LEU A 22 -13.93 -9.25 -10.71
C LEU A 22 -13.97 -8.03 -9.78
N LYS A 23 -14.37 -6.86 -10.28
CA LYS A 23 -14.58 -5.66 -9.45
C LYS A 23 -15.63 -5.89 -8.38
N GLU A 24 -16.79 -6.43 -8.75
CA GLU A 24 -17.89 -6.71 -7.82
C GLU A 24 -17.52 -7.70 -6.72
N LEU A 25 -16.69 -8.68 -7.03
CA LEU A 25 -16.17 -9.63 -6.04
C LEU A 25 -15.08 -8.98 -5.16
N ALA A 26 -14.12 -8.30 -5.78
CA ALA A 26 -12.97 -7.73 -5.07
C ALA A 26 -13.33 -6.58 -4.13
N GLN A 27 -14.41 -5.84 -4.40
CA GLN A 27 -14.87 -4.76 -3.52
C GLN A 27 -15.51 -5.26 -2.20
N GLN A 28 -15.83 -6.55 -2.09
CA GLN A 28 -16.45 -7.14 -0.90
C GLN A 28 -15.42 -7.61 0.14
N VAL A 29 -14.14 -7.52 -0.18
CA VAL A 29 -13.04 -7.94 0.68
C VAL A 29 -12.02 -6.83 0.80
N THR A 30 -11.10 -6.94 1.75
CA THR A 30 -10.02 -5.96 1.86
C THR A 30 -8.98 -6.23 0.76
N PRO A 31 -8.30 -5.19 0.22
CA PRO A 31 -7.28 -5.40 -0.81
C PRO A 31 -6.17 -6.38 -0.38
N GLY A 32 -5.87 -6.42 0.92
CA GLY A 32 -4.87 -7.32 1.51
C GLY A 32 -5.25 -8.80 1.47
N ASP A 33 -6.54 -9.12 1.30
CA ASP A 33 -7.02 -10.51 1.21
C ASP A 33 -6.73 -11.14 -0.18
N ILE A 34 -6.59 -10.31 -1.22
CA ILE A 34 -6.38 -10.77 -2.61
C ILE A 34 -4.94 -10.51 -3.07
N VAL A 35 -4.32 -9.43 -2.61
CA VAL A 35 -3.01 -8.98 -3.10
C VAL A 35 -2.05 -8.76 -1.93
N SER A 36 -0.79 -9.10 -2.13
CA SER A 36 0.25 -8.83 -1.12
C SER A 36 0.41 -7.34 -0.84
N MET A 37 0.92 -6.99 0.34
CA MET A 37 1.26 -5.60 0.68
C MET A 37 2.23 -4.97 -0.34
N TYR A 38 3.13 -5.77 -0.93
CA TYR A 38 3.98 -5.30 -2.02
C TYR A 38 3.17 -4.89 -3.26
N GLY A 39 2.23 -5.73 -3.69
CA GLY A 39 1.39 -5.43 -4.86
C GLY A 39 0.52 -4.20 -4.65
N ILE A 40 -0.04 -4.02 -3.45
CA ILE A 40 -0.84 -2.84 -3.09
C ILE A 40 0.01 -1.57 -3.16
N ARG A 41 1.19 -1.57 -2.56
CA ARG A 41 2.10 -0.41 -2.63
C ARG A 41 2.50 -0.10 -4.06
N LYS A 42 2.84 -1.12 -4.84
CA LYS A 42 3.19 -0.96 -6.25
C LYS A 42 2.05 -0.33 -7.06
N ALA A 43 0.80 -0.76 -6.83
CA ALA A 43 -0.38 -0.21 -7.50
C ALA A 43 -0.65 1.25 -7.09
N MET A 44 -0.35 1.61 -5.85
CA MET A 44 -0.50 2.98 -5.32
C MET A 44 0.69 3.89 -5.64
N GLY A 45 1.71 3.40 -6.36
CA GLY A 45 2.94 4.16 -6.63
C GLY A 45 3.79 4.44 -5.38
N ILE A 46 3.58 3.67 -4.30
CA ILE A 46 4.33 3.80 -3.05
C ILE A 46 5.61 2.98 -3.15
N SER A 47 6.75 3.68 -3.12
CA SER A 47 8.06 3.06 -2.89
C SER A 47 8.33 2.95 -1.40
N ILE A 48 8.67 1.76 -0.91
CA ILE A 48 9.30 1.63 0.41
C ILE A 48 10.78 1.92 0.22
N PRO A 49 11.34 2.94 0.88
CA PRO A 49 12.79 3.11 0.90
C PRO A 49 13.41 1.84 1.50
N SER A 50 14.46 1.32 0.86
CA SER A 50 15.24 0.22 1.43
C SER A 50 15.53 0.54 2.89
N PRO A 51 15.38 -0.41 3.85
CA PRO A 51 15.80 -0.16 5.20
C PRO A 51 17.30 0.14 5.15
N VAL A 52 17.64 1.42 5.26
CA VAL A 52 19.01 1.86 5.42
C VAL A 52 19.40 1.32 6.78
N ILE A 53 20.40 0.44 6.83
CA ILE A 53 20.95 -0.11 8.09
C ILE A 53 21.65 1.00 8.92
N ASP A 54 21.57 2.27 8.54
CA ASP A 54 22.18 3.39 9.24
C ASP A 54 21.18 4.53 9.52
N ASN A 55 20.70 4.56 10.77
CA ASN A 55 20.73 5.71 11.69
C ASN A 55 20.15 7.07 11.26
N SER A 56 19.13 7.14 10.40
CA SER A 56 18.37 8.39 10.22
C SER A 56 16.95 8.14 9.71
N PHE A 57 16.13 7.47 10.49
CA PHE A 57 14.67 7.59 10.34
C PHE A 57 14.23 8.88 11.06
N ILE A 58 13.77 9.87 10.30
CA ILE A 58 13.05 11.02 10.86
C ILE A 58 11.57 10.64 10.81
N ASP A 59 10.97 10.44 11.97
CA ASP A 59 9.54 10.23 12.10
C ASP A 59 8.82 11.58 11.92
N LEU A 60 8.06 11.71 10.83
CA LEU A 60 7.30 12.93 10.52
C LEU A 60 5.89 12.93 11.13
N THR A 61 5.60 11.98 12.02
CA THR A 61 4.32 11.89 12.74
C THR A 61 4.31 12.70 14.04
N GLU A 62 5.39 13.43 14.35
CA GLU A 62 5.58 14.16 15.61
C GLU A 62 4.79 15.49 15.72
N ASP A 63 4.14 15.98 14.66
CA ASP A 63 3.38 17.26 14.72
C ASP A 63 1.95 17.12 15.26
N LEU A 64 1.81 16.41 16.38
CA LEU A 64 0.64 16.49 17.27
C LEU A 64 1.13 16.71 18.71
N GLU A 65 1.85 17.80 18.97
CA GLU A 65 2.20 18.23 20.35
C GLU A 65 0.91 18.55 21.15
N GLU A 66 0.46 17.69 22.07
CA GLU A 66 0.81 17.53 23.51
C GLU A 66 0.07 18.50 24.48
N PRO A 67 -0.15 18.10 25.74
CA PRO A 67 0.76 18.65 26.75
C PRO A 67 1.17 17.68 27.87
N LYS A 68 2.50 17.54 28.01
CA LYS A 68 3.33 17.61 29.23
C LYS A 68 2.65 17.36 30.59
N LYS A 69 3.12 16.32 31.30
CA LYS A 69 3.45 16.43 32.73
C LYS A 69 4.82 15.86 33.04
N ILE A 70 5.62 16.73 33.66
CA ILE A 70 7.00 16.58 34.04
C ILE A 70 7.00 15.92 35.44
N SER A 71 7.74 14.84 35.64
CA SER A 71 8.25 14.51 36.98
C SER A 71 9.59 13.81 36.88
N THR A 72 10.64 14.60 37.03
CA THR A 72 11.99 14.20 37.42
C THR A 72 11.94 13.24 38.61
N THR A 73 12.63 12.11 38.54
CA THR A 73 13.45 11.58 39.65
C THR A 73 14.45 10.59 39.06
N GLU A 74 15.70 10.96 39.18
CA GLU A 74 16.92 10.18 38.92
C GLU A 74 16.86 8.83 39.65
N PHE A 75 17.37 7.74 39.04
CA PHE A 75 18.09 6.68 39.76
C PHE A 75 18.73 5.69 38.75
N PHE A 76 20.05 5.80 38.56
CA PHE A 76 20.93 4.65 38.28
C PHE A 76 21.31 4.07 39.67
N PRO A 77 21.46 2.73 39.89
CA PRO A 77 22.45 1.81 39.27
C PRO A 77 21.86 0.40 38.97
N TYR A 78 22.49 -0.58 38.32
CA TYR A 78 23.88 -1.04 38.16
C TYR A 78 24.15 -1.51 36.72
#